data_AF-A0A8J7X407-F1
#
_entry.id   AF-A0A8J7X407-F1
#
_cell.length_a   1.000
_cell.length_b   1.000
_cell.length_c   1.000
_cell.angle_alpha   90.00
_cell.angle_beta   90.00
_cell.angle_gamma   90.00
#
_symmetry.space_group_name_H-M   'P 1'
#
loop_
_entity.id
_entity.type
_entity.pdbx_description
1 polymer ?
#
loop_
_entity_poly.entity_id
_entity_poly.type
_entity_poly.pdbx_seq_one_letter_code
_entity_poly.pdbx_strand_id
1 'polypeptide(L)' 'MVFTVTTGKGGVGKTNIVGNLAVTCQRMGKRVLIFDADLGLANIDIIFSITPKYTI' A
#
# COMPACT_ATOMS: atom_id res chain seq x y z
N MET A 1 -3.37 -13.37 -7.78
CA MET A 1 -2.07 -13.36 -7.08
C MET A 1 -2.20 -12.38 -5.93
N VAL A 2 -1.79 -12.79 -4.73
CA VAL A 2 -1.91 -12.00 -3.50
C VAL A 2 -0.53 -11.90 -2.88
N PHE A 3 -0.14 -10.69 -2.48
CA PHE A 3 1.11 -10.42 -1.77
C PHE A 3 0.76 -9.83 -0.40
N THR A 4 1.37 -10.37 0.65
CA THR A 4 1.21 -9.87 2.01
C THR A 4 2.55 -9.39 2.52
N VAL A 5 2.63 -8.11 2.91
CA VAL A 5 3.84 -7.50 3.48
C VAL A 5 3.55 -7.16 4.93
N THR A 6 4.26 -7.82 5.86
CA THR A 6 4.10 -7.63 7.31
C THR A 6 5.44 -7.43 7.99
N THR A 7 5.45 -6.85 9.18
CA THR A 7 6.63 -6.71 10.04
C THR A 7 6.20 -6.49 11.49
N GLY A 8 7.06 -6.88 12.44
CA GLY A 8 6.85 -6.60 13.87
C GLY A 8 7.35 -5.22 14.32
N LYS A 9 8.11 -4.48 13.49
CA LYS A 9 8.74 -3.20 13.85
C LYS A 9 8.22 -2.01 13.02
N GLY A 10 7.80 -0.94 13.69
CA GLY A 10 7.42 0.32 13.02
C GLY A 10 8.60 0.95 12.25
N GLY A 11 8.32 1.62 11.12
CA GLY A 11 9.31 2.43 10.39
C GLY A 11 10.28 1.69 9.45
N VAL A 12 10.15 0.37 9.24
CA VAL A 12 11.04 -0.40 8.35
C VAL A 12 10.75 -0.22 6.85
N GLY A 13 9.80 0.63 6.47
CA GLY A 13 9.51 0.94 5.06
C GLY A 13 8.53 0.00 4.34
N LYS A 14 7.71 -0.77 5.07
CA LYS A 14 6.67 -1.66 4.47
C LYS A 14 5.81 -0.96 3.42
N THR A 15 5.27 0.20 3.77
CA THR A 15 4.35 0.97 2.93
C THR A 15 5.01 1.40 1.63
N ASN A 16 6.30 1.76 1.66
CA ASN A 16 7.09 2.08 0.47
C ASN A 16 7.25 0.87 -0.46
N ILE A 17 7.48 -0.32 0.11
CA ILE A 17 7.59 -1.56 -0.68
C ILE A 17 6.25 -1.88 -1.34
N VAL A 18 5.16 -1.84 -0.58
CA VAL A 18 3.81 -2.10 -1.11
C VAL A 18 3.46 -1.11 -2.23
N GLY A 19 3.74 0.18 -2.02
CA GLY A 19 3.47 1.21 -3.01
C GLY A 19 4.24 1.03 -4.32
N ASN A 20 5.55 0.81 -4.24
CA ASN A 20 6.39 0.59 -5.43
C ASN A 20 6.05 -0.72 -6.15
N LEU A 21 5.72 -1.78 -5.42
CA LEU A 21 5.27 -3.04 -5.99
C LEU A 21 3.96 -2.84 -6.78
N ALA A 22 3.02 -2.09 -6.20
CA ALA A 22 1.76 -1.80 -6.87
C ALA A 22 1.96 -0.99 -8.17
N VAL A 23 2.81 0.05 -8.14
CA VAL A 23 3.16 0.84 -9.33
C VAL A 23 3.82 -0.04 -10.39
N THR A 24 4.75 -0.91 -10.00
CA THR A 24 5.43 -1.82 -10.93
C THR A 24 4.44 -2.79 -11.58
N CYS A 25 3.56 -3.42 -10.80
CA CYS A 25 2.51 -4.29 -11.33
C CYS A 25 1.56 -3.54 -12.27
N GLN A 26 1.18 -2.31 -11.94
CA GLN A 26 0.34 -1.47 -12.79
C GLN A 26 1.04 -1.13 -14.11
N ARG A 27 2.33 -0.78 -14.08
CA ARG A 27 3.16 -0.54 -15.29
C ARG A 27 3.28 -1.78 -16.18
N MET A 28 3.17 -2.98 -15.62
CA MET A 28 3.10 -4.24 -16.38
C MET A 28 1.69 -4.53 -16.94
N GLY A 29 0.75 -3.59 -16.86
CA GLY A 29 -0.63 -3.76 -17.34
C GLY A 29 -1.53 -4.59 -16.42
N LYS A 30 -1.11 -4.87 -15.18
CA LYS A 30 -1.95 -5.60 -14.21
C LYS A 30 -2.92 -4.64 -13.52
N ARG A 31 -4.13 -5.12 -13.24
CA ARG A 31 -5.03 -4.46 -12.28
C ARG A 31 -4.53 -4.75 -10.87
N VAL A 32 -4.35 -3.71 -10.07
CA VAL A 32 -3.77 -3.80 -8.72
C VAL A 32 -4.75 -3.21 -7.72
N LEU A 33 -4.90 -3.89 -6.58
CA LEU A 33 -5.62 -3.42 -5.41
C LEU A 33 -4.64 -3.45 -4.24
N ILE A 34 -4.54 -2.34 -3.51
CA ILE A 34 -3.81 -2.28 -2.25
C ILE A 34 -4.83 -2.34 -1.13
N PHE A 35 -4.60 -3.20 -0.15
CA PHE A 35 -5.39 -3.27 1.07
C PHE A 35 -4.48 -2.92 2.25
N ASP A 36 -4.68 -1.74 2.83
CA ASP A 36 -3.96 -1.33 4.03
C ASP A 36 -4.68 -1.88 5.25
N ALA A 37 -4.01 -2.77 5.99
CA ALA A 37 -4.54 -3.35 7.22
C ALA A 37 -4.09 -2.56 8.47
N ASP A 38 -3.31 -1.49 8.30
CA ASP A 38 -2.89 -0.59 9.37
C ASP A 38 -3.97 0.48 9.63
N LEU A 39 -5.03 0.08 10.34
CA LEU A 39 -6.20 0.93 10.62
C LEU A 39 -5.90 2.15 11.52
N GLY A 40 -4.72 2.20 12.14
CA GLY A 40 -4.33 3.29 13.05
C GLY A 40 -3.49 4.39 12.41
N LEU A 41 -2.73 4.06 11.36
CA LEU A 41 -1.77 4.95 10.69
C LEU A 41 -1.67 4.58 9.21
N ALA A 42 -2.80 4.67 8.50
CA ALA A 42 -2.79 4.55 7.05
C ALA A 42 -1.78 5.57 6.48
N ASN A 43 -0.77 5.05 5.78
CA ASN A 43 0.29 5.87 5.17
C ASN A 43 0.24 5.79 3.64
N ILE A 44 -0.64 4.96 3.09
CA ILE A 44 -0.71 4.70 1.65
C ILE A 44 -1.27 5.91 0.90
N ASP A 45 -2.25 6.57 1.49
CA ASP A 45 -2.86 7.81 1.04
C ASP A 45 -1.84 8.95 0.95
N ILE A 46 -0.96 9.06 1.94
CA ILE A 46 0.16 10.02 1.96
C ILE A 46 1.16 9.70 0.84
N ILE A 47 1.57 8.43 0.68
CA ILE A 47 2.54 8.03 -0.35
C ILE A 47 2.01 8.29 -1.76
N PHE A 48 0.73 8.06 -1.99
CA PHE A 48 0.10 8.26 -3.28
C PHE A 48 -0.50 9.67 -3.47
N SER A 49 -0.39 10.55 -2.48
CA SER A 49 -1.02 11.87 -2.45
C SER A 49 -2.51 11.81 -2.85
N ILE A 50 -3.22 10.80 -2.37
CA ILE A 50 -4.66 10.61 -2.63
C ILE A 50 -5.45 10.94 -1.37
N THR A 51 -6.62 11.56 -1.54
CA THR A 51 -7.56 11.81 -0.45
C THR A 51 -8.72 10.81 -0.59
N PRO A 52 -8.72 9.68 0.13
CA PRO A 52 -9.79 8.69 0.01
C PRO A 52 -11.11 9.30 0.48
N LYS A 53 -12.16 9.20 -0.34
CA LYS A 53 -13.52 9.64 0.02
C LYS A 53 -14.21 8.69 1.01
N TYR A 54 -13.76 7.44 1.08
CA TYR A 54 -14.31 6.40 1.93
C TYR A 54 -13.17 5.54 2.48
N THR A 55 -13.20 5.24 3.79
CA THR A 55 -12.36 4.25 4.47
C THR A 55 -13.27 3.28 5.22
N ILE A 56 -12.78 2.07 5.48
CA ILE A 56 -13.48 1.03 6.28
C ILE A 56 -13.02 1.14 7.73
#